data_AF-A0A1D6MY13-F1
#
_entry.id   AF-A0A1D6MY13-F1
#
_cell.length_a   1.000
_cell.length_b   1.000
_cell.length_c   1.000
_cell.angle_alpha   90.00
_cell.angle_beta   90.00
_cell.angle_gamma   90.00
#
_symmetry.space_group_name_H-M   'P 1'
#
loop_
_entity.id
_entity.type
_entity.pdbx_description
1 polymer ?
#
loop_
_entity_poly.entity_id
_entity_poly.type
_entity_poly.pdbx_seq_one_letter_code
_entity_poly.pdbx_strand_id
1 'polypeptide(L)'
;MEPDAAQNPSPSPVPPPISAYYQTRAEHHAVVTSDWLAHAAAAAAAFPGADTADAAPPPSPGGGGVIEEFNFWRRKPEAAEAVAAIMALAAVIRSSRATTMMELEIELKKASDKLKSWDATSISLSAACDLFMRFVTRTSHLEHEKFDAAKSRLIERGEKFGEISLKARKTIAMLSQDFIYDGCTILVHGYSRVVLEVLKLAASNRKLFRVLCTGTMI
;
A
#
# COMPACT_ATOMS: atom_id res chain seq x y z
N MET A 1 50.10 -35.96 -14.95
CA MET A 1 48.63 -35.96 -15.14
C MET A 1 48.05 -35.66 -13.77
N GLU A 2 47.99 -34.38 -13.43
CA GLU A 2 47.39 -33.83 -12.21
C GLU A 2 46.40 -32.75 -12.66
N PRO A 3 45.16 -32.73 -12.18
CA PRO A 3 44.15 -31.79 -12.66
C PRO A 3 44.18 -30.46 -11.88
N ASP A 4 43.95 -29.40 -12.64
CA ASP A 4 43.83 -27.99 -12.24
C ASP A 4 42.88 -27.74 -11.05
N ALA A 5 43.38 -26.94 -10.10
CA ALA A 5 42.58 -26.32 -9.06
C ALA A 5 41.80 -25.13 -9.64
N ALA A 6 40.50 -25.31 -9.87
CA ALA A 6 39.60 -24.22 -10.22
C ALA A 6 39.40 -23.28 -9.02
N GLN A 7 39.95 -22.07 -9.13
CA GLN A 7 39.64 -20.93 -8.27
C GLN A 7 38.18 -20.51 -8.47
N ASN A 8 37.42 -20.43 -7.38
CA ASN A 8 36.10 -19.80 -7.33
C ASN A 8 36.27 -18.27 -7.11
N PRO A 9 35.73 -17.40 -7.97
CA PRO A 9 35.47 -16.02 -7.59
C PRO A 9 33.99 -15.69 -7.75
N SER A 10 33.29 -15.42 -6.64
CA SER A 10 32.24 -14.40 -6.50
C SER A 10 31.64 -14.44 -5.09
N PRO A 11 31.68 -13.35 -4.31
CA PRO A 11 30.88 -13.23 -3.10
C PRO A 11 29.40 -13.12 -3.47
N SER A 12 28.56 -13.91 -2.82
CA SER A 12 27.11 -13.88 -2.91
C SER A 12 26.56 -12.44 -2.81
N PRO A 13 25.60 -12.02 -3.66
CA PRO A 13 25.03 -10.67 -3.60
C PRO A 13 24.35 -10.48 -2.24
N VAL A 14 24.67 -9.36 -1.58
CA VAL A 14 23.97 -8.91 -0.38
C VAL A 14 22.49 -8.80 -0.73
N PRO A 15 21.56 -9.42 0.03
CA PRO A 15 20.14 -9.30 -0.25
C PRO A 15 19.75 -7.82 -0.20
N PRO A 16 18.92 -7.34 -1.15
CA PRO A 16 18.52 -5.95 -1.18
C PRO A 16 17.86 -5.58 0.16
N PRO A 17 18.06 -4.34 0.65
CA PRO A 17 17.45 -3.90 1.89
C PRO A 17 15.93 -4.09 1.81
N ILE A 18 15.37 -4.77 2.81
CA ILE A 18 13.94 -5.06 2.91
C ILE A 18 13.18 -3.74 2.77
N SER A 19 12.24 -3.67 1.81
CA SER A 19 11.42 -2.47 1.59
C SER A 19 10.80 -1.99 2.90
N ALA A 20 10.88 -0.68 3.14
CA ALA A 20 10.26 -0.03 4.30
C ALA A 20 8.76 -0.33 4.39
N TYR A 21 8.12 -0.66 3.26
CA TYR A 21 6.76 -1.16 3.18
C TYR A 21 6.54 -2.45 4.00
N TYR A 22 7.40 -3.46 3.84
CA TYR A 22 7.27 -4.73 4.58
C TYR A 22 7.61 -4.56 6.05
N GLN A 23 8.59 -3.71 6.38
CA GLN A 23 8.98 -3.41 7.76
C GLN A 23 7.85 -2.71 8.54
N THR A 24 7.29 -1.62 8.00
CA THR A 24 6.16 -0.90 8.64
C THR A 24 4.96 -1.83 8.83
N ARG A 25 4.78 -2.84 7.97
CA ARG A 25 3.69 -3.81 8.09
C ARG A 25 3.89 -4.89 9.14
N ALA A 26 5.12 -5.31 9.39
CA ALA A 26 5.42 -6.25 10.47
C ALA A 26 5.03 -5.67 11.84
N GLU A 27 5.03 -4.35 11.99
CA GLU A 27 4.62 -3.65 13.21
C GLU A 27 3.09 -3.65 13.42
N HIS A 28 2.30 -3.69 12.35
CA HIS A 28 0.83 -3.58 12.41
C HIS A 28 0.08 -4.91 12.26
N HIS A 29 0.73 -5.96 11.75
CA HIS A 29 0.13 -7.27 11.53
C HIS A 29 1.06 -8.38 12.02
N ALA A 30 0.47 -9.43 12.62
CA ALA A 30 1.22 -10.60 13.05
C ALA A 30 1.98 -11.19 11.84
N VAL A 31 3.31 -11.16 11.91
CA VAL A 31 4.19 -11.93 11.03
C VAL A 31 3.98 -13.41 11.36
N VAL A 32 4.07 -14.28 10.35
CA VAL A 32 4.05 -15.74 10.52
C VAL A 32 5.30 -16.15 11.32
N THR A 33 5.20 -16.12 12.65
CA THR A 33 6.23 -16.62 13.57
C THR A 33 6.02 -18.11 13.82
N SER A 34 7.04 -18.79 14.34
CA SER A 34 6.94 -20.18 14.78
C SER A 34 5.77 -20.40 15.75
N ASP A 35 5.52 -19.41 16.61
CA ASP A 35 4.44 -19.45 17.60
C ASP A 35 3.07 -19.27 16.93
N TRP A 36 2.97 -18.44 15.88
CA TRP A 36 1.77 -18.33 15.08
C TRP A 36 1.44 -19.64 14.34
N LEU A 37 2.45 -20.32 13.79
CA LEU A 37 2.27 -21.64 13.15
C LEU A 37 1.81 -22.70 14.15
N ALA A 38 2.33 -22.69 15.38
CA ALA A 38 1.89 -23.58 16.44
C ALA A 38 0.43 -23.30 16.87
N HIS A 39 0.06 -22.02 17.02
CA HIS A 39 -1.33 -21.63 17.31
C HIS A 39 -2.28 -21.98 16.15
N ALA A 40 -1.86 -21.82 14.89
CA ALA A 40 -2.66 -22.22 13.74
C ALA A 40 -2.86 -23.75 13.66
N ALA A 41 -1.83 -24.53 13.98
CA ALA A 41 -1.93 -25.99 14.08
C ALA A 41 -2.86 -26.43 15.23
N ALA A 42 -2.86 -25.71 16.35
CA ALA A 42 -3.77 -25.94 17.48
C ALA A 42 -5.22 -25.50 17.17
N ALA A 43 -5.40 -24.38 16.46
CA ALA A 43 -6.71 -23.89 16.02
C ALA A 43 -7.34 -24.78 14.94
N ALA A 44 -6.53 -25.43 14.09
CA ALA A 44 -7.01 -26.47 13.19
C ALA A 44 -7.60 -27.69 13.93
N ALA A 45 -7.33 -27.84 15.23
CA ALA A 45 -7.83 -28.91 16.10
C ALA A 45 -8.93 -28.47 17.09
N ALA A 46 -9.25 -27.17 17.22
CA ALA A 46 -10.29 -26.67 18.12
C ALA A 46 -10.88 -25.32 17.67
N PHE A 47 -12.22 -25.21 17.64
CA PHE A 47 -12.95 -23.93 17.53
C PHE A 47 -13.34 -23.46 18.94
N PRO A 48 -12.96 -22.23 19.36
CA PRO A 48 -13.87 -21.09 19.23
C PRO A 48 -13.16 -19.73 18.99
N GLY A 49 -13.95 -18.71 18.61
CA GLY A 49 -13.48 -17.36 18.25
C GLY A 49 -13.41 -16.36 19.42
N ALA A 50 -12.74 -15.23 19.17
CA ALA A 50 -12.90 -13.96 19.89
C ALA A 50 -12.26 -12.80 19.12
N ASP A 51 -12.96 -11.66 19.13
CA ASP A 51 -12.60 -10.36 18.56
C ASP A 51 -11.40 -9.71 19.25
N THR A 52 -10.71 -8.82 18.53
CA THR A 52 -9.80 -7.82 19.11
C THR A 52 -10.12 -6.42 18.58
N ALA A 53 -10.65 -5.58 19.49
CA ALA A 53 -10.45 -4.13 19.52
C ALA A 53 -8.95 -3.85 19.77
N ASP A 54 -8.33 -2.70 19.53
CA ASP A 54 -8.76 -1.31 19.45
C ASP A 54 -7.53 -0.51 18.94
N ALA A 55 -7.71 0.77 18.54
CA ALA A 55 -6.78 1.89 18.84
C ALA A 55 -7.05 3.11 17.94
N ALA A 56 -7.43 4.21 18.58
CA ALA A 56 -7.66 5.53 17.99
C ALA A 56 -6.36 6.19 17.48
N PRO A 57 -6.43 7.04 16.43
CA PRO A 57 -5.25 7.70 15.85
C PRO A 57 -4.82 8.95 16.65
N PRO A 58 -3.50 9.21 16.81
CA PRO A 58 -2.98 10.45 17.36
C PRO A 58 -3.07 11.63 16.35
N PRO A 59 -2.99 12.89 16.84
CA PRO A 59 -3.35 14.08 16.08
C PRO A 59 -2.33 14.49 15.02
N SER A 60 -2.82 15.17 13.98
CA SER A 60 -2.06 15.67 12.83
C SER A 60 -1.01 16.72 13.21
N PRO A 61 0.26 16.58 12.78
CA PRO A 61 1.18 17.70 12.70
C PRO A 61 0.98 18.42 11.36
N GLY A 62 0.34 19.58 11.42
CA GLY A 62 0.38 20.53 10.32
C GLY A 62 1.81 21.04 10.11
N GLY A 63 2.28 21.03 8.86
CA GLY A 63 3.52 21.70 8.44
C GLY A 63 4.70 20.79 8.09
N GLY A 64 4.49 19.49 7.90
CA GLY A 64 5.55 18.54 7.55
C GLY A 64 5.85 18.44 6.05
N GLY A 65 7.10 18.10 5.70
CA GLY A 65 7.49 17.85 4.31
C GLY A 65 6.75 16.65 3.69
N VAL A 66 6.78 16.50 2.35
CA VAL A 66 6.06 15.44 1.61
C VAL A 66 6.24 14.01 2.19
N ILE A 67 7.40 13.71 2.78
CA ILE A 67 7.70 12.42 3.40
C ILE A 67 6.96 12.22 4.72
N GLU A 68 6.78 13.27 5.51
CA GLU A 68 6.04 13.21 6.77
C GLU A 68 4.57 12.95 6.53
N GLU A 69 3.99 13.65 5.55
CA GLU A 69 2.61 13.42 5.12
C GLU A 69 2.44 11.98 4.59
N PHE A 70 3.40 11.52 3.77
CA PHE A 70 3.40 10.14 3.27
C PHE A 70 3.44 9.11 4.41
N ASN A 71 4.33 9.30 5.40
CA ASN A 71 4.42 8.44 6.58
C ASN A 71 3.14 8.48 7.43
N PHE A 72 2.52 9.65 7.57
CA PHE A 72 1.24 9.80 8.28
C PHE A 72 0.14 8.97 7.63
N TRP A 73 -0.01 9.03 6.31
CA TRP A 73 -0.99 8.21 5.60
C TRP A 73 -0.63 6.72 5.62
N ARG A 74 0.66 6.38 5.53
CA ARG A 74 1.10 4.97 5.54
C ARG A 74 0.83 4.26 6.88
N ARG A 75 0.85 5.00 8.00
CA ARG A 75 0.48 4.47 9.33
C ARG A 75 -0.98 4.06 9.43
N LYS A 76 -1.86 4.55 8.55
CA LYS A 76 -3.26 4.13 8.56
C LYS A 76 -3.34 2.71 7.96
N PRO A 77 -3.85 1.70 8.71
CA PRO A 77 -3.86 0.31 8.25
C PRO A 77 -4.66 0.12 6.96
N GLU A 78 -5.65 0.99 6.76
CA GLU A 78 -6.54 1.00 5.62
C GLU A 78 -5.93 1.65 4.36
N ALA A 79 -4.87 2.45 4.51
CA ALA A 79 -4.28 3.16 3.37
C ALA A 79 -3.37 2.23 2.58
N ALA A 80 -3.57 2.16 1.27
CA ALA A 80 -2.56 1.60 0.37
C ALA A 80 -1.42 2.58 0.19
N GLU A 81 -0.23 2.04 -0.08
CA GLU A 81 0.97 2.85 -0.26
C GLU A 81 0.81 3.87 -1.41
N ALA A 82 0.19 3.44 -2.51
CA ALA A 82 -0.19 4.33 -3.62
C ALA A 82 -1.16 5.45 -3.17
N VAL A 83 -2.07 5.16 -2.24
CA VAL A 83 -3.00 6.17 -1.69
C VAL A 83 -2.24 7.16 -0.82
N ALA A 84 -1.33 6.68 0.04
CA ALA A 84 -0.49 7.54 0.85
C ALA A 84 0.34 8.49 -0.02
N ALA A 85 0.88 8.01 -1.14
CA ALA A 85 1.63 8.81 -2.10
C ALA A 85 0.78 9.92 -2.70
N ILE A 86 -0.41 9.59 -3.21
CA ILE A 86 -1.31 10.56 -3.85
C ILE A 86 -1.82 11.59 -2.83
N MET A 87 -2.14 11.17 -1.61
CA MET A 87 -2.56 12.10 -0.54
C MET A 87 -1.41 13.06 -0.15
N ALA A 88 -0.17 12.57 -0.10
CA ALA A 88 0.99 13.41 0.14
C ALA A 88 1.22 14.43 -0.99
N LEU A 89 1.10 14.01 -2.26
CA LEU A 89 1.22 14.92 -3.41
C LEU A 89 0.06 15.94 -3.47
N ALA A 90 -1.16 15.54 -3.10
CA ALA A 90 -2.29 16.46 -2.97
C ALA A 90 -2.07 17.49 -1.86
N ALA A 91 -1.45 17.09 -0.74
CA ALA A 91 -1.06 18.02 0.32
C ALA A 91 -0.01 19.03 -0.15
N VAL A 92 0.97 18.60 -0.96
CA VAL A 92 1.96 19.50 -1.59
C VAL A 92 1.27 20.54 -2.47
N ILE A 93 0.29 20.13 -3.30
CA ILE A 93 -0.51 21.09 -4.09
C ILE A 93 -1.22 22.08 -3.17
N ARG A 94 -1.82 21.60 -2.08
CA ARG A 94 -2.55 22.46 -1.12
C ARG A 94 -1.63 23.49 -0.46
N SER A 95 -0.41 23.11 -0.08
CA SER A 95 0.57 24.01 0.55
C SER A 95 1.36 24.87 -0.43
N SER A 96 1.34 24.53 -1.72
CA SER A 96 2.10 25.24 -2.75
C SER A 96 1.68 26.71 -2.85
N ARG A 97 2.65 27.61 -3.00
CA ARG A 97 2.45 29.04 -3.27
C ARG A 97 2.65 29.39 -4.74
N ALA A 98 2.78 28.37 -5.61
CA ALA A 98 2.94 28.57 -7.04
C ALA A 98 1.77 29.40 -7.59
N THR A 99 2.07 30.25 -8.56
CA THR A 99 1.07 31.11 -9.23
C THR A 99 0.77 30.66 -10.66
N THR A 100 1.53 29.68 -11.16
CA THR A 100 1.41 29.16 -12.51
C THR A 100 1.40 27.63 -12.50
N MET A 101 0.75 27.03 -13.50
CA MET A 101 0.74 25.57 -13.65
C MET A 101 2.14 25.00 -13.85
N MET A 102 3.01 25.70 -14.58
CA MET A 102 4.39 25.27 -14.82
C MET A 102 5.20 25.20 -13.52
N GLU A 103 5.09 26.22 -12.66
CA GLU A 103 5.76 26.22 -11.36
C GLU A 103 5.25 25.10 -10.46
N LEU A 104 3.92 24.91 -10.43
CA LEU A 104 3.27 23.83 -9.68
C LEU A 104 3.75 22.44 -10.15
N GLU A 105 3.85 22.21 -11.46
CA GLU A 105 4.34 20.96 -12.05
C GLU A 105 5.80 20.69 -11.67
N ILE A 106 6.65 21.72 -11.63
CA ILE A 106 8.05 21.59 -11.20
C ILE A 106 8.12 21.22 -9.70
N GLU A 107 7.32 21.87 -8.85
CA GLU A 107 7.28 21.58 -7.41
C GLU A 107 6.80 20.14 -7.15
N LEU A 108 5.73 19.72 -7.82
CA LEU A 108 5.20 18.36 -7.77
C LEU A 108 6.20 17.32 -8.25
N LYS A 109 6.93 17.60 -9.34
CA LYS A 109 7.98 16.70 -9.85
C LYS A 109 9.08 16.51 -8.83
N LYS A 110 9.56 17.59 -8.20
CA LYS A 110 10.55 17.51 -7.10
C LYS A 110 10.03 16.69 -5.93
N ALA A 111 8.77 16.86 -5.54
CA ALA A 111 8.15 16.09 -4.47
C ALA A 111 8.01 14.60 -4.81
N SER A 112 7.62 14.30 -6.06
CA SER A 112 7.54 12.94 -6.62
C SER A 112 8.90 12.25 -6.63
N ASP A 113 9.95 12.90 -7.12
CA ASP A 113 11.31 12.35 -7.15
C ASP A 113 11.85 12.11 -5.73
N LYS A 114 11.50 12.98 -4.78
CA LYS A 114 11.82 12.80 -3.35
C LYS A 114 11.10 11.57 -2.75
N LEU A 115 9.85 11.33 -3.10
CA LEU A 115 9.12 10.13 -2.66
C LEU A 115 9.73 8.85 -3.26
N LYS A 116 10.02 8.85 -4.56
CA LYS A 116 10.62 7.70 -5.24
C LYS A 116 12.01 7.35 -4.74
N SER A 117 12.82 8.36 -4.42
CA SER A 117 14.14 8.13 -3.83
C SER A 117 14.07 7.70 -2.37
N TRP A 118 13.00 8.06 -1.65
CA TRP A 118 12.78 7.62 -0.27
C TRP A 118 12.51 6.11 -0.18
N ASP A 119 11.73 5.54 -1.10
CA ASP A 119 11.58 4.09 -1.24
C ASP A 119 11.66 3.65 -2.71
N ALA A 120 12.91 3.43 -3.17
CA ALA A 120 13.20 2.98 -4.52
C ALA A 120 12.75 1.55 -4.79
N THR A 121 12.46 0.76 -3.75
CA THR A 121 12.02 -0.63 -3.89
C THR A 121 10.51 -0.74 -4.14
N SER A 122 9.77 0.34 -3.83
CA SER A 122 8.33 0.36 -3.99
C SER A 122 7.90 0.74 -5.41
N ILE A 123 7.55 -0.29 -6.17
CA ILE A 123 6.93 -0.15 -7.50
C ILE A 123 5.57 0.57 -7.38
N SER A 124 4.80 0.29 -6.32
CA SER A 124 3.47 0.89 -6.11
C SER A 124 3.56 2.39 -5.86
N LEU A 125 4.54 2.83 -5.05
CA LEU A 125 4.82 4.25 -4.82
C LEU A 125 5.21 4.95 -6.12
N SER A 126 6.15 4.37 -6.86
CA SER A 126 6.65 4.91 -8.12
C SER A 126 5.55 5.06 -9.16
N ALA A 127 4.73 4.01 -9.34
CA ALA A 127 3.60 4.01 -10.26
C ALA A 127 2.54 5.05 -9.88
N ALA A 128 2.24 5.21 -8.59
CA ALA A 128 1.28 6.20 -8.12
C ALA A 128 1.76 7.63 -8.41
N CYS A 129 3.04 7.91 -8.17
CA CYS A 129 3.65 9.19 -8.48
C CYS A 129 3.60 9.50 -9.99
N ASP A 130 3.95 8.54 -10.84
CA ASP A 130 3.91 8.73 -12.30
C ASP A 130 2.49 8.93 -12.83
N LEU A 131 1.53 8.16 -12.33
CA LEU A 131 0.13 8.31 -12.72
C LEU A 131 -0.41 9.68 -12.30
N PHE A 132 -0.06 10.15 -11.10
CA PHE A 132 -0.47 11.46 -10.62
C PHE A 132 0.14 12.60 -11.43
N MET A 133 1.43 12.53 -11.77
CA MET A 133 2.07 13.51 -12.65
C MET A 133 1.40 13.58 -14.03
N ARG A 134 1.12 12.42 -14.65
CA ARG A 134 0.39 12.35 -15.93
C ARG A 134 -1.00 12.98 -15.83
N PHE A 135 -1.67 12.77 -14.71
CA PHE A 135 -2.98 13.35 -14.45
C PHE A 135 -2.93 14.88 -14.33
N VAL A 136 -1.94 15.42 -13.61
CA VAL A 136 -1.70 16.87 -13.49
C VAL A 136 -1.43 17.49 -14.86
N THR A 137 -0.47 16.95 -15.62
CA THR A 137 -0.09 17.47 -16.95
C THR A 137 -1.25 17.39 -17.96
N ARG A 138 -2.09 16.35 -17.89
CA ARG A 138 -3.28 16.28 -18.75
C ARG A 138 -4.33 17.33 -18.38
N THR A 139 -4.48 17.60 -17.09
CA THR A 139 -5.46 18.60 -16.60
C THR A 139 -5.00 20.02 -16.91
N SER A 140 -3.69 20.31 -16.80
CA SER A 140 -3.12 21.63 -17.10
C SER A 140 -3.27 22.05 -18.56
N HIS A 141 -3.34 21.09 -19.50
CA HIS A 141 -3.49 21.37 -20.93
C HIS A 141 -4.94 21.54 -21.39
N LEU A 142 -5.92 21.04 -20.63
CA LEU A 142 -7.34 21.06 -21.01
C LEU A 142 -8.09 22.27 -20.46
N GLU A 143 -7.54 22.95 -19.45
CA GLU A 143 -8.21 24.01 -18.74
C GLU A 143 -7.59 25.37 -19.07
N HIS A 144 -8.25 26.14 -19.96
CA HIS A 144 -8.01 27.58 -20.10
C HIS A 144 -8.57 28.38 -18.90
N GLU A 145 -8.71 27.75 -17.74
CA GLU A 145 -9.32 28.33 -16.55
C GLU A 145 -8.30 29.11 -15.70
N LYS A 146 -8.82 29.90 -14.75
CA LYS A 146 -8.01 30.55 -13.71
C LYS A 146 -7.24 29.49 -12.93
N PHE A 147 -5.95 29.72 -12.71
CA PHE A 147 -5.04 28.80 -12.01
C PHE A 147 -5.61 28.25 -10.69
N ASP A 148 -6.29 29.08 -9.90
CA ASP A 148 -6.89 28.68 -8.62
C ASP A 148 -7.99 27.61 -8.76
N ALA A 149 -8.77 27.66 -9.85
CA ALA A 149 -9.80 26.66 -10.13
C ALA A 149 -9.17 25.32 -10.49
N ALA A 150 -8.15 25.33 -11.37
CA ALA A 150 -7.39 24.14 -11.75
C ALA A 150 -6.72 23.50 -10.52
N LYS A 151 -6.09 24.31 -9.67
CA LYS A 151 -5.47 23.86 -8.41
C LYS A 151 -6.49 23.21 -7.48
N SER A 152 -7.64 23.84 -7.29
CA SER A 152 -8.72 23.30 -6.44
C SER A 152 -9.23 21.96 -6.96
N ARG A 153 -9.37 21.82 -8.28
CA ARG A 153 -9.81 20.58 -8.93
C ARG A 153 -8.80 19.44 -8.79
N LEU A 154 -7.50 19.75 -8.84
CA LEU A 154 -6.45 18.75 -8.59
C LEU A 154 -6.52 18.21 -7.16
N ILE A 155 -6.76 19.09 -6.17
CA ILE A 155 -6.91 18.71 -4.77
C ILE A 155 -8.15 17.82 -4.59
N GLU A 156 -9.31 18.27 -5.09
CA GLU A 156 -10.58 17.53 -5.01
C GLU A 156 -10.44 16.11 -5.59
N ARG A 157 -9.81 15.99 -6.76
CA ARG A 157 -9.61 14.69 -7.41
C ARG A 157 -8.60 13.81 -6.67
N GLY A 158 -7.55 14.39 -6.08
CA GLY A 158 -6.60 13.67 -5.23
C GLY A 158 -7.28 13.09 -3.98
N GLU A 159 -8.12 13.88 -3.30
CA GLU A 159 -8.90 13.44 -2.15
C GLU A 159 -9.92 12.36 -2.52
N LYS A 160 -10.67 12.57 -3.61
CA LYS A 160 -11.64 11.62 -4.13
C LYS A 160 -10.99 10.28 -4.50
N PHE A 161 -9.77 10.28 -5.03
CA PHE A 161 -9.01 9.06 -5.27
C PHE A 161 -8.76 8.28 -3.96
N GLY A 162 -8.41 8.98 -2.87
CA GLY A 162 -8.24 8.37 -1.55
C GLY A 162 -9.53 7.72 -1.04
N GLU A 163 -10.66 8.42 -1.15
CA GLU A 163 -11.97 7.89 -0.75
C GLU A 163 -12.40 6.67 -1.57
N ILE A 164 -12.25 6.73 -2.90
CA ILE A 164 -12.60 5.62 -3.79
C ILE A 164 -11.71 4.41 -3.45
N SER A 165 -10.41 4.63 -3.26
CA SER A 165 -9.46 3.56 -2.93
C SER A 165 -9.78 2.89 -1.58
N LEU A 166 -10.25 3.67 -0.60
CA LEU A 166 -10.68 3.14 0.69
C LEU A 166 -11.92 2.25 0.55
N LYS A 167 -12.91 2.66 -0.26
CA LYS A 167 -14.13 1.89 -0.53
C LYS A 167 -13.89 0.69 -1.43
N ALA A 168 -12.93 0.78 -2.35
CA ALA A 168 -12.65 -0.24 -3.36
C ALA A 168 -12.40 -1.62 -2.76
N ARG A 169 -11.71 -1.72 -1.61
CA ARG A 169 -11.47 -3.02 -0.94
C ARG A 169 -12.77 -3.70 -0.54
N LYS A 170 -13.71 -2.95 0.04
CA LYS A 170 -15.03 -3.47 0.41
C LYS A 170 -15.82 -3.87 -0.83
N THR A 171 -15.79 -3.05 -1.89
CA THR A 171 -16.43 -3.38 -3.17
C THR A 171 -15.87 -4.67 -3.78
N ILE A 172 -14.54 -4.82 -3.80
CA ILE A 172 -13.90 -6.06 -4.28
C ILE A 172 -14.36 -7.24 -3.43
N ALA A 173 -14.35 -7.13 -2.11
CA ALA A 173 -14.84 -8.20 -1.22
C ALA A 173 -16.29 -8.60 -1.54
N MET A 174 -17.19 -7.62 -1.68
CA MET A 174 -18.60 -7.85 -2.01
C MET A 174 -18.80 -8.53 -3.36
N LEU A 175 -18.00 -8.19 -4.37
CA LEU A 175 -18.08 -8.80 -5.71
C LEU A 175 -17.39 -10.16 -5.77
N SER A 176 -16.33 -10.35 -4.97
CA SER A 176 -15.53 -11.57 -4.98
C SER A 176 -16.10 -12.70 -4.14
N GLN A 177 -17.04 -12.41 -3.23
CA GLN A 177 -17.62 -13.41 -2.34
C GLN A 177 -18.25 -14.58 -3.10
N ASP A 178 -18.80 -14.34 -4.30
CA ASP A 178 -19.54 -15.34 -5.09
C ASP A 178 -18.62 -16.41 -5.69
N PHE A 179 -17.32 -16.14 -5.79
CA PHE A 179 -16.33 -17.13 -6.24
C PHE A 179 -15.95 -18.14 -5.15
N ILE A 180 -16.30 -17.86 -3.89
CA ILE A 180 -16.06 -18.76 -2.77
C ILE A 180 -17.31 -19.62 -2.59
N TYR A 181 -17.18 -20.91 -2.84
CA TYR A 181 -18.24 -21.90 -2.63
C TYR A 181 -18.02 -22.69 -1.34
N ASP A 182 -19.08 -23.29 -0.83
CA ASP A 182 -19.00 -24.14 0.35
C ASP A 182 -18.14 -25.39 0.08
N GLY A 183 -17.28 -25.75 1.02
CA GLY A 183 -16.31 -26.84 0.91
C GLY A 183 -15.08 -26.54 0.03
N CYS A 184 -14.92 -25.33 -0.51
CA CYS A 184 -13.78 -25.04 -1.39
C CYS A 184 -12.45 -24.92 -0.61
N THR A 185 -11.33 -25.20 -1.30
CA THR A 185 -9.98 -25.00 -0.78
C THR A 185 -9.28 -23.93 -1.59
N ILE A 186 -8.82 -22.87 -0.92
CA ILE A 186 -8.22 -21.67 -1.52
C ILE A 186 -6.74 -21.64 -1.18
N LEU A 187 -5.87 -21.45 -2.16
CA LEU A 187 -4.45 -21.20 -1.96
C LEU A 187 -4.15 -19.70 -2.03
N VAL A 188 -3.52 -19.15 -1.00
CA VAL A 188 -3.09 -17.75 -0.92
C VAL A 188 -1.57 -17.66 -0.82
N HIS A 189 -0.98 -16.74 -1.57
CA HIS A 189 0.45 -16.42 -1.51
C HIS A 189 0.70 -15.05 -0.94
N GLY A 190 1.59 -15.00 0.06
CA GLY A 190 1.93 -13.78 0.77
C GLY A 190 0.75 -13.16 1.52
N TYR A 191 0.96 -11.94 2.00
CA TYR A 191 -0.06 -11.18 2.71
C TYR A 191 -0.72 -10.15 1.78
N SER A 192 -2.03 -10.34 1.53
CA SER A 192 -2.85 -9.38 0.80
C SER A 192 -4.06 -8.96 1.62
N ARG A 193 -4.16 -7.67 1.95
CA ARG A 193 -5.30 -7.09 2.67
C ARG A 193 -6.61 -7.23 1.90
N VAL A 194 -6.55 -7.20 0.57
CA VAL A 194 -7.74 -7.36 -0.27
C VAL A 194 -8.26 -8.79 -0.15
N VAL A 195 -7.37 -9.77 -0.26
CA VAL A 195 -7.74 -11.19 -0.13
C VAL A 195 -8.23 -11.48 1.29
N LEU A 196 -7.57 -10.93 2.32
CA LEU A 196 -8.01 -11.09 3.70
C LEU A 196 -9.43 -10.55 3.92
N GLU A 197 -9.77 -9.39 3.35
CA GLU A 197 -11.12 -8.82 3.44
C GLU A 197 -12.16 -9.68 2.74
N VAL A 198 -11.84 -10.23 1.56
CA VAL A 198 -12.70 -11.16 0.82
C VAL A 198 -12.98 -12.42 1.65
N LEU A 199 -11.95 -13.02 2.24
CA LEU A 199 -12.07 -14.23 3.06
C LEU A 199 -12.87 -13.95 4.35
N LYS A 200 -12.64 -12.80 5.00
CA LYS A 200 -13.42 -12.37 6.17
C LYS A 200 -14.91 -12.23 5.83
N LEU A 201 -15.23 -11.58 4.71
CA LEU A 201 -16.62 -11.40 4.29
C LEU A 201 -17.29 -12.73 3.92
N ALA A 202 -16.57 -13.64 3.26
CA ALA A 202 -17.09 -14.97 2.96
C ALA A 202 -17.35 -15.79 4.23
N ALA A 203 -16.46 -15.70 5.22
CA ALA A 203 -16.63 -16.36 6.51
C ALA A 203 -17.80 -15.76 7.32
N SER A 204 -17.98 -14.43 7.31
CA SER A 204 -19.13 -13.79 7.96
C SER A 204 -20.45 -14.21 7.33
N ASN A 205 -20.44 -14.53 6.04
CA ASN A 205 -21.58 -15.07 5.30
C ASN A 205 -21.73 -16.60 5.45
N ARG A 206 -21.12 -17.18 6.50
CA ARG A 206 -21.25 -18.59 6.90
C ARG A 206 -20.79 -19.61 5.86
N LYS A 207 -19.92 -19.22 4.92
CA LYS A 207 -19.31 -20.16 3.97
C LYS A 207 -18.22 -20.97 4.68
N LEU A 208 -18.24 -22.30 4.52
CA LEU A 208 -17.21 -23.18 5.05
C LEU A 208 -16.18 -23.42 3.96
N PHE A 209 -14.94 -23.01 4.18
CA PHE A 209 -13.86 -23.20 3.22
C PHE A 209 -12.53 -23.37 3.95
N ARG A 210 -11.56 -23.95 3.26
CA ARG A 210 -10.19 -24.13 3.75
C ARG A 210 -9.26 -23.17 3.05
N VAL A 211 -8.35 -22.53 3.78
CA VAL A 211 -7.32 -21.66 3.20
C VAL A 211 -5.95 -22.26 3.45
N LEU A 212 -5.18 -22.44 2.38
CA LEU A 212 -3.77 -22.82 2.42
C LEU A 212 -2.96 -21.55 2.18
N CYS A 213 -2.09 -21.18 3.11
CA CYS A 213 -1.20 -20.04 2.97
C CYS A 213 0.21 -20.53 2.70
N THR A 214 0.85 -20.03 1.64
CA THR A 214 2.28 -20.26 1.46
C THR A 214 3.06 -19.29 2.35
N GLY A 215 3.99 -19.83 3.14
CA GLY A 215 4.90 -19.02 3.93
C GLY A 215 5.83 -18.25 3.00
N THR A 216 5.85 -16.93 3.11
CA THR A 216 7.00 -16.15 2.67
C THR A 216 7.95 -16.16 3.86
N MET A 217 9.05 -16.93 3.80
CA MET A 217 10.14 -16.71 4.74
C MET A 217 10.68 -15.30 4.45
N ILE A 218 10.48 -14.40 5.40
CA ILE A 218 11.08 -13.06 5.45
C ILE A 218 12.30 -13.17 6.34
#